data_AF-A0A550GE94-F1
#
_entry.id   AF-A0A550GE94-F1
#
_cell.length_a   1.000
_cell.length_b   1.000
_cell.length_c   1.000
_cell.angle_alpha   90.00
_cell.angle_beta   90.00
_cell.angle_gamma   90.00
#
_symmetry.space_group_name_H-M   'P 1'
#
loop_
_entity.id
_entity.type
_entity.pdbx_description
1 polymer ?
#
loop_
_entity_poly.entity_id
_entity_poly.type
_entity_poly.pdbx_seq_one_letter_code
_entity_poly.pdbx_strand_id
1 'polypeptide(L)'
;MTVEPRSFLGGQSERLRRAFERSFDDFRLVGCDDLMDTGAFGRRVDSAALTSVIGDSAGLSKGPGALAYPYYEDERNREQRGGHGGMTLEEVIVPLLSVRLSKL
;
A
#
# COMPACT_ATOMS: atom_id res chain seq x y z
N MET A 1 -18.40 -19.25 -20.86
CA MET A 1 -18.75 -18.30 -19.80
C MET A 1 -17.96 -17.02 -20.09
N THR A 2 -18.61 -16.07 -20.75
CA THR A 2 -18.01 -14.83 -21.26
C THR A 2 -17.96 -13.83 -20.10
N VAL A 3 -16.74 -13.41 -19.72
CA VAL A 3 -16.55 -12.36 -18.72
C VAL A 3 -16.77 -11.02 -19.42
N GLU A 4 -17.83 -10.31 -19.03
CA GLU A 4 -18.15 -8.96 -19.52
C GLU A 4 -16.97 -7.98 -19.25
N PRO A 5 -16.74 -6.99 -20.13
CA PRO A 5 -15.64 -6.04 -19.94
C PRO A 5 -15.93 -5.12 -18.75
N ARG A 6 -14.91 -4.90 -17.90
CA ARG A 6 -14.89 -4.06 -16.69
C ARG A 6 -15.13 -2.54 -16.92
N SER A 7 -15.92 -2.13 -17.91
CA SER A 7 -16.12 -0.72 -18.27
C SER A 7 -16.95 0.07 -17.25
N PHE A 8 -17.72 -0.59 -16.38
CA PHE A 8 -18.54 0.05 -15.34
C PHE A 8 -17.74 0.49 -14.09
N LEU A 9 -16.53 -0.04 -13.90
CA LEU A 9 -15.70 0.22 -12.71
C LEU A 9 -14.95 1.55 -12.78
N GLY A 10 -14.62 2.05 -13.98
CA GLY A 10 -13.78 3.23 -14.14
C GLY A 10 -14.35 4.51 -13.50
N GLY A 11 -15.68 4.69 -13.55
CA GLY A 11 -16.33 5.88 -12.98
C GLY A 11 -16.39 5.89 -11.44
N GLN A 12 -16.59 4.72 -10.82
CA GLN A 12 -16.64 4.59 -9.36
C GLN A 12 -15.24 4.63 -8.75
N SER A 13 -14.26 3.98 -9.37
CA SER A 13 -12.86 4.01 -8.92
C SER A 13 -12.29 5.43 -8.95
N GLU A 14 -12.55 6.18 -10.01
CA GLU A 14 -12.11 7.58 -10.11
C GLU A 14 -12.80 8.48 -9.07
N ARG A 15 -14.08 8.24 -8.79
CA ARG A 15 -14.81 8.95 -7.74
C ARG A 15 -14.25 8.64 -6.36
N LEU A 16 -13.93 7.37 -6.07
CA LEU A 16 -13.29 6.94 -4.83
C LEU A 16 -11.92 7.60 -4.66
N ARG A 17 -11.07 7.52 -5.69
CA ARG A 17 -9.74 8.15 -5.70
C ARG A 17 -9.83 9.63 -5.36
N ARG A 18 -10.69 10.38 -6.06
CA ARG A 18 -10.88 11.81 -5.79
C ARG A 18 -11.42 12.09 -4.39
N ALA A 19 -12.36 11.29 -3.91
CA ALA A 19 -12.90 11.46 -2.56
C ALA A 19 -11.82 11.23 -1.51
N PHE A 20 -11.08 10.13 -1.64
CA PHE A 20 -9.99 9.74 -0.75
C PHE A 20 -8.87 10.78 -0.73
N GLU A 21 -8.34 11.16 -1.89
CA GLU A 21 -7.20 12.10 -1.98
C GLU A 21 -7.56 13.51 -1.52
N ARG A 22 -8.84 13.91 -1.55
CA ARG A 22 -9.31 15.18 -0.94
C ARG A 22 -9.47 15.09 0.58
N SER A 23 -9.75 13.90 1.10
CA SER A 23 -9.90 13.68 2.55
C SER A 23 -8.56 13.44 3.23
N PHE A 24 -7.56 12.99 2.47
CA PHE A 24 -6.24 12.61 2.97
C PHE A 24 -5.16 13.15 2.03
N ASP A 25 -4.80 14.42 2.22
CA ASP A 25 -3.81 15.12 1.37
C ASP A 25 -2.45 14.41 1.35
N ASP A 26 -2.06 13.81 2.48
CA ASP A 26 -0.81 13.05 2.65
C ASP A 26 -0.83 11.67 1.99
N PHE A 27 -1.92 11.28 1.32
CA PHE A 27 -2.04 9.98 0.69
C PHE A 27 -2.33 10.08 -0.80
N ARG A 28 -1.98 9.01 -1.51
CA ARG A 28 -2.36 8.78 -2.91
C ARG A 28 -3.05 7.43 -3.00
N LEU A 29 -4.14 7.34 -3.76
CA LEU A 29 -4.77 6.07 -4.04
C LEU A 29 -4.32 5.59 -5.43
N VAL A 30 -3.71 4.42 -5.50
CA VAL A 30 -3.15 3.84 -6.73
C VAL A 30 -3.82 2.51 -7.06
N GLY A 31 -3.95 2.20 -8.35
CA GLY A 31 -4.45 0.91 -8.79
C GLY A 31 -3.44 -0.20 -8.46
N CYS A 32 -3.94 -1.34 -7.97
CA CYS A 32 -3.07 -2.48 -7.68
C CYS A 32 -2.44 -3.07 -8.95
N ASP A 33 -3.11 -2.96 -10.11
CA ASP A 33 -2.55 -3.34 -11.41
C ASP A 33 -1.28 -2.52 -11.74
N ASP A 34 -1.31 -1.21 -11.51
CA ASP A 34 -0.15 -0.33 -11.70
C ASP A 34 1.01 -0.71 -10.77
N LEU A 35 0.71 -1.06 -9.51
CA LEU A 35 1.72 -1.51 -8.54
C LEU A 35 2.34 -2.86 -8.92
N MET A 36 1.53 -3.79 -9.42
CA MET A 36 2.04 -5.06 -9.92
C MET A 36 2.98 -4.83 -11.10
N ASP A 37 2.64 -3.93 -12.03
CA ASP A 37 3.42 -3.65 -13.25
C ASP A 37 4.76 -2.95 -12.98
N THR A 38 4.83 -2.16 -11.91
CA THR A 38 6.09 -1.56 -11.45
C THR A 38 7.00 -2.53 -10.69
N GLY A 39 6.49 -3.71 -10.33
CA GLY A 39 7.23 -4.69 -9.53
C GLY A 39 7.29 -4.34 -8.04
N ALA A 40 6.35 -3.54 -7.53
CA ALA A 40 6.30 -3.11 -6.13
C ALA A 40 6.25 -4.29 -5.14
N PHE A 41 5.76 -5.45 -5.57
CA PHE A 41 5.67 -6.68 -4.76
C PHE A 41 6.80 -7.67 -5.02
N GLY A 42 7.88 -7.24 -5.67
CA GLY A 42 9.00 -8.10 -6.02
C GLY A 42 8.75 -8.98 -7.26
N ARG A 43 9.65 -9.94 -7.47
CA ARG A 43 9.66 -10.78 -8.69
C ARG A 43 8.50 -11.78 -8.63
N ARG A 44 7.59 -11.70 -9.61
CA ARG A 44 6.34 -12.47 -9.67
C ARG A 44 6.62 -13.98 -9.72
N VAL A 45 6.20 -14.72 -8.68
CA VAL A 45 6.11 -16.19 -8.73
C VAL A 45 4.69 -16.63 -9.10
N ASP A 46 3.66 -15.88 -8.66
CA ASP A 46 2.26 -16.10 -9.04
C ASP A 46 1.46 -14.78 -8.94
N SER A 47 1.04 -14.24 -10.09
CA SER A 47 0.25 -13.00 -10.15
C SER A 47 -1.20 -13.19 -9.74
N ALA A 48 -1.81 -14.34 -10.03
CA ALA A 48 -3.20 -14.60 -9.72
C ALA A 48 -3.42 -14.74 -8.21
N ALA A 49 -2.48 -15.41 -7.52
CA ALA A 49 -2.47 -15.50 -6.06
C ALA A 49 -2.28 -14.13 -5.39
N LEU A 50 -1.54 -13.22 -6.01
CA LEU A 50 -1.35 -11.87 -5.47
C LEU A 50 -2.60 -11.01 -5.66
N THR A 51 -3.20 -11.02 -6.86
CA THR A 51 -4.42 -10.24 -7.15
C THR A 51 -5.59 -10.62 -6.23
N SER A 52 -5.66 -11.87 -5.76
CA SER A 52 -6.74 -12.30 -4.85
C SER A 52 -6.61 -11.74 -3.43
N VAL A 53 -5.45 -11.20 -3.04
CA VAL A 53 -5.21 -10.71 -1.67
C VAL A 53 -4.96 -9.20 -1.57
N ILE A 54 -4.49 -8.54 -2.63
CA ILE A 54 -4.11 -7.11 -2.58
C ILE A 54 -5.28 -6.12 -2.81
N GLY A 55 -6.44 -6.61 -3.25
CA GLY A 55 -7.60 -5.77 -3.58
C GLY A 55 -7.40 -4.92 -4.84
N ASP A 56 -8.33 -3.99 -5.11
CA ASP A 56 -8.34 -3.19 -6.35
C ASP A 56 -7.46 -1.93 -6.27
N SER A 57 -7.19 -1.42 -5.07
CA SER A 57 -6.46 -0.18 -4.87
C SER A 57 -5.67 -0.18 -3.56
N ALA A 58 -4.54 0.51 -3.57
CA ALA A 58 -3.69 0.71 -2.40
C ALA A 58 -3.58 2.21 -2.06
N GLY A 59 -3.66 2.55 -0.78
CA GLY A 59 -3.34 3.88 -0.28
C GLY A 59 -1.85 3.97 0.06
N LEU A 60 -1.12 4.86 -0.61
CA LEU A 60 0.29 5.11 -0.35
C LEU A 60 0.47 6.44 0.37
N SER A 61 1.21 6.43 1.48
CA SER A 61 1.57 7.65 2.18
C SER A 61 2.66 8.42 1.42
N LYS A 62 2.53 9.74 1.37
CA LYS A 62 3.53 10.70 0.86
C LYS A 62 4.45 11.21 1.97
N GLY A 63 4.19 10.83 3.22
CA GLY A 63 4.88 11.34 4.42
C GLY A 63 4.69 10.43 5.64
N PRO A 64 4.88 10.94 6.86
CA PRO A 64 4.80 10.13 8.09
C PRO A 64 3.36 9.79 8.52
N GLY A 65 2.36 10.16 7.70
CA GLY A 65 0.95 9.90 7.99
C GLY A 65 0.63 8.41 7.96
N ALA A 66 -0.32 8.00 8.81
CA ALA A 66 -0.86 6.63 8.82
C ALA A 66 -2.39 6.67 8.72
N LEU A 67 -2.96 5.71 7.99
CA LEU A 67 -4.40 5.48 7.99
C LEU A 67 -4.74 4.38 8.99
N ALA A 68 -5.53 4.75 9.99
CA ALA A 68 -6.08 3.81 10.95
C ALA A 68 -7.57 3.57 10.65
N TYR A 69 -7.93 2.31 10.46
CA TYR A 69 -9.32 1.86 10.50
C TYR A 69 -9.50 0.96 11.73
N PRO A 70 -9.75 1.54 12.90
CA PRO A 70 -9.90 0.78 14.13
C PRO A 70 -11.16 -0.09 14.06
N TYR A 71 -10.98 -1.39 14.26
CA TYR A 71 -12.08 -2.37 14.23
C TYR A 71 -12.88 -2.34 15.54
N TYR A 72 -12.23 -1.95 16.64
CA TYR A 72 -12.83 -1.83 17.97
C TYR A 72 -12.79 -0.38 18.47
N GLU A 73 -13.74 0.01 19.34
CA GLU A 73 -13.78 1.37 19.90
C GLU A 73 -12.53 1.68 20.74
N ASP A 74 -12.03 0.70 21.48
CA ASP A 74 -10.85 0.81 22.32
C ASP A 74 -9.58 1.16 21.51
N GLU A 75 -9.54 0.76 20.24
CA GLU A 75 -8.44 1.04 19.31
C GLU A 75 -8.49 2.47 18.77
N ARG A 76 -9.66 3.11 18.70
CA ARG A 76 -9.79 4.51 18.21
C ARG A 76 -8.99 5.49 19.06
N ASN A 77 -8.95 5.25 20.37
CA ASN A 77 -8.37 6.17 21.34
C ASN A 77 -6.94 5.79 21.75
N ARG A 78 -6.41 4.69 21.21
CA ARG A 78 -5.08 4.22 21.56
C ARG A 78 -4.04 4.95 20.71
N GLU A 79 -3.26 5.82 21.35
CA GLU A 79 -2.10 6.44 20.69
C GLU A 79 -1.15 5.37 20.15
N GLN A 80 -0.93 5.38 18.84
CA GLN A 80 0.10 4.56 18.22
C GLN A 80 1.43 5.29 18.31
N ARG A 81 2.40 4.67 18.99
CA ARG A 81 3.75 5.24 19.20
C ARG A 81 4.72 4.96 18.05
N GLY A 82 4.28 4.23 17.03
CA GLY A 82 5.08 3.89 15.86
C GLY A 82 4.33 2.96 14.92
N GLY A 83 4.76 2.94 13.66
CA GLY A 83 4.25 2.09 12.59
C GLY A 83 5.33 1.87 11.54
N HIS A 84 5.10 0.92 10.63
CA HIS A 84 6.00 0.61 9.52
C HIS A 84 5.22 0.52 8.21
N GLY A 85 5.91 0.68 7.08
CA GLY A 85 5.30 0.62 5.75
C GLY A 85 5.11 1.98 5.07
N GLY A 86 5.64 3.04 5.68
CA GLY A 86 5.82 4.32 5.00
C GLY A 86 6.81 4.20 3.84
N MET A 87 6.70 5.09 2.85
CA MET A 87 7.47 5.05 1.61
C MET A 87 8.42 6.25 1.46
N THR A 88 8.65 7.01 2.54
CA THR A 88 9.69 8.05 2.53
C THR A 88 11.08 7.41 2.60
N LEU A 89 12.09 8.13 2.12
CA LEU A 89 13.46 7.63 2.14
C LEU A 89 13.90 7.31 3.57
N GLU A 90 13.51 8.14 4.52
CA GLU A 90 13.83 8.04 5.94
C GLU A 90 13.21 6.79 6.59
N GLU A 91 12.02 6.37 6.14
CA GLU A 91 11.30 5.20 6.66
C GLU A 91 11.80 3.87 6.06
N VAL A 92 12.35 3.91 4.84
CA VAL A 92 12.75 2.71 4.07
C VAL A 92 14.23 2.34 4.29
N ILE A 93 15.02 3.17 4.97
CA ILE A 93 16.43 2.86 5.26
C ILE A 93 16.53 1.64 6.19
N VAL A 94 16.87 0.49 5.60
CA VAL A 94 17.26 -0.72 6.32
C VAL A 94 18.79 -0.80 6.34
N PRO A 95 19.45 -0.62 7.50
CA PRO A 95 20.91 -0.72 7.57
C PRO A 95 21.35 -2.15 7.29
N LEU A 96 22.18 -2.34 6.25
CA LEU A 96 22.81 -3.63 5.96
C LEU A 96 24.24 -3.64 6.47
N LEU A 97 24.53 -4.48 7.45
CA LEU A 97 25.88 -4.72 7.95
C LEU A 97 26.34 -6.13 7.56
N SER A 98 27.55 -6.23 6.99
CA SER A 98 28.22 -7.50 6.73
C SER A 98 29.58 -7.51 7.41
N VAL A 99 29.86 -8.55 8.20
CA VAL A 99 31.14 -8.73 8.89
C VAL A 99 31.76 -10.05 8.47
N ARG A 100 33.04 -10.00 8.10
CA ARG A 100 33.83 -11.20 7.82
C ARG A 100 34.42 -11.74 9.12
N LEU A 101 33.82 -12.80 9.65
CA LEU A 101 34.23 -13.41 10.93
C LEU A 101 35.69 -13.89 10.95
N SER A 102 36.28 -14.22 9.80
CA SER A 102 37.68 -14.65 9.70
C SER A 102 38.71 -13.54 9.91
N LYS A 103 38.27 -12.30 10.21
CA LYS A 103 39.12 -11.14 10.47
C LYS A 103 38.86 -10.53 11.86
N LEU A 104 38.08 -11.23 12.68
CA LEU A 104 37.89 -10.95 14.11
C LEU A 104 38.90 -11.73 14.94
#